data_AF-A0A2G2G6F7-F1
#
_entry.id   AF-A0A2G2G6F7-F1
#
_cell.length_a   1.000
_cell.length_b   1.000
_cell.length_c   1.000
_cell.angle_alpha   90.00
_cell.angle_beta   90.00
_cell.angle_gamma   90.00
#
_symmetry.space_group_name_H-M   'P 1'
#
loop_
_entity.id
_entity.type
_entity.pdbx_description
1 polymer ?
#
loop_
_entity_poly.entity_id
_entity_poly.type
_entity_poly.pdbx_seq_one_letter_code
_entity_poly.pdbx_strand_id
1 'polypeptide(L)'
;MTETPFSRLVAIADQYGALSFENYALVRSLAERLRDGFCGFLSADDGTCVYLVPPTGPFSPQNHGSAAYSVSGGGFLPLAPISFGLAVRVSKKADWLRVVFHCGVEGGELQIYIEGGDNFDLPLPFDDSAVEQLFEPLYRHIHDWFADRVKQYQQGSYGSREIGFEIINAASDD
;
A
#
# COMPACT_ATOMS: atom_id res chain seq x y z
N MET A 1 8.48 -44.36 -9.85
CA MET A 1 9.59 -43.92 -8.97
C MET A 1 9.06 -43.92 -7.55
N THR A 2 9.75 -44.57 -6.62
CA THR A 2 9.36 -44.64 -5.22
C THR A 2 9.53 -43.26 -4.57
N GLU A 3 8.54 -42.79 -3.83
CA GLU A 3 8.61 -41.52 -3.11
C GLU A 3 9.72 -41.57 -2.05
N THR A 4 10.58 -40.57 -2.03
CA THR A 4 11.69 -40.44 -1.07
C THR A 4 11.42 -39.27 -0.12
N PRO A 5 12.05 -39.22 1.06
CA PRO A 5 12.02 -38.03 1.91
C PRO A 5 12.43 -36.75 1.15
N PHE A 6 13.44 -36.83 0.28
CA PHE A 6 13.88 -35.70 -0.52
C PHE A 6 12.84 -35.26 -1.56
N SER A 7 12.20 -36.18 -2.28
CA SER A 7 11.14 -35.81 -3.24
C SER A 7 9.93 -35.17 -2.57
N ARG A 8 9.63 -35.52 -1.31
CA ARG A 8 8.60 -34.82 -0.51
C ARG A 8 9.00 -33.39 -0.15
N LEU A 9 10.26 -33.17 0.20
CA LEU A 9 10.80 -31.82 0.45
C LEU A 9 10.77 -30.95 -0.81
N VAL A 10 11.12 -31.51 -1.97
CA VAL A 10 11.02 -30.80 -3.25
C VAL A 10 9.57 -30.41 -3.53
N ALA A 11 8.63 -31.35 -3.39
CA ALA A 11 7.21 -31.07 -3.66
C ALA A 11 6.63 -29.95 -2.78
N ILE A 12 6.94 -29.93 -1.48
CA ILE A 12 6.45 -28.86 -0.60
C ILE A 12 7.16 -27.52 -0.85
N ALA A 13 8.44 -27.53 -1.24
CA ALA A 13 9.17 -26.32 -1.61
C ALA A 13 8.64 -25.71 -2.91
N ASP A 14 8.31 -26.53 -3.90
CA ASP A 14 7.69 -26.09 -5.15
C ASP A 14 6.32 -25.47 -4.90
N GLN A 15 5.50 -26.11 -4.05
CA GLN A 15 4.20 -25.57 -3.65
C GLN A 15 4.35 -24.24 -2.90
N TYR A 16 5.30 -24.14 -1.97
CA TYR A 16 5.60 -22.89 -1.27
C TYR A 16 5.99 -21.77 -2.24
N GLY A 17 6.84 -22.07 -3.21
CA GLY A 17 7.28 -21.11 -4.22
C GLY A 17 6.12 -20.60 -5.09
N ALA A 18 5.24 -21.51 -5.52
CA ALA A 18 4.05 -21.18 -6.31
C ALA A 18 3.11 -20.24 -5.53
N LEU A 19 2.79 -20.58 -4.27
CA LEU A 19 1.93 -19.77 -3.42
C LEU A 19 2.55 -18.40 -3.09
N SER A 20 3.87 -18.35 -2.86
CA SER A 20 4.57 -17.07 -2.60
C SER A 20 4.51 -16.15 -3.82
N PHE A 21 4.65 -16.71 -5.03
CA PHE A 21 4.56 -15.96 -6.27
C PHE A 21 3.13 -15.46 -6.53
N GLU A 22 2.13 -16.32 -6.31
CA GLU A 22 0.71 -15.96 -6.43
C GLU A 22 0.34 -14.81 -5.49
N ASN A 23 0.72 -14.91 -4.21
CA ASN A 23 0.52 -13.85 -3.22
C ASN A 23 1.13 -12.52 -3.68
N TYR A 24 2.40 -12.53 -4.12
CA TYR A 24 3.04 -11.33 -4.65
C TYR A 24 2.34 -10.75 -5.88
N ALA A 25 1.92 -11.60 -6.83
CA ALA A 25 1.25 -11.15 -8.04
C ALA A 25 -0.09 -10.48 -7.75
N LEU A 26 -0.85 -11.03 -6.79
CA LEU A 26 -2.14 -10.47 -6.36
C LEU A 26 -1.96 -9.15 -5.61
N VAL A 27 -1.02 -9.07 -4.67
CA VAL A 27 -0.71 -7.81 -3.96
C VAL A 27 -0.24 -6.72 -4.93
N ARG A 28 0.60 -7.08 -5.90
CA ARG A 28 1.06 -6.18 -6.96
C ARG A 28 -0.10 -5.69 -7.83
N SER A 29 -0.98 -6.59 -8.27
CA SER A 29 -2.17 -6.24 -9.06
C SER A 29 -3.06 -5.25 -8.31
N LEU A 30 -3.34 -5.48 -7.02
CA LEU A 30 -4.08 -4.55 -6.18
C LEU A 30 -3.40 -3.17 -6.13
N ALA A 31 -2.10 -3.13 -5.83
CA ALA A 31 -1.35 -1.90 -5.66
C ALA A 31 -1.32 -1.04 -6.94
N GLU A 32 -1.15 -1.69 -8.10
CA GLU A 32 -1.16 -1.02 -9.41
C GLU A 32 -2.56 -0.48 -9.75
N ARG A 33 -3.62 -1.25 -9.49
CA ARG A 33 -5.01 -0.78 -9.70
C ARG A 33 -5.40 0.38 -8.79
N LEU A 34 -4.98 0.34 -7.52
CA LEU A 34 -5.17 1.47 -6.59
C LEU A 34 -4.46 2.73 -7.11
N ARG A 35 -3.20 2.62 -7.53
CA ARG A 35 -2.44 3.74 -8.10
C ARG A 35 -3.15 4.34 -9.31
N ASP A 36 -3.61 3.49 -10.23
CA ASP A 36 -4.14 3.92 -11.52
C ASP A 36 -5.56 4.48 -11.41
N GLY A 37 -6.41 3.92 -10.54
CA GLY A 37 -7.80 4.33 -10.41
C GLY A 37 -8.07 5.46 -9.41
N PHE A 38 -7.28 5.55 -8.34
CA PHE A 38 -7.61 6.47 -7.24
C PHE A 38 -7.51 7.96 -7.65
N CYS A 39 -6.68 8.30 -8.63
CA CYS A 39 -6.66 9.68 -9.16
C CYS A 39 -7.96 10.09 -9.84
N GLY A 40 -8.55 9.18 -10.63
CA GLY A 40 -9.85 9.43 -11.26
C GLY A 40 -10.94 9.62 -10.20
N PHE A 41 -10.91 8.82 -9.14
CA PHE A 41 -11.83 8.98 -8.01
C PHE A 41 -11.71 10.35 -7.34
N LEU A 42 -10.48 10.82 -7.08
CA LEU A 42 -10.23 12.14 -6.48
C LEU A 42 -10.52 13.31 -7.43
N SER A 43 -10.79 13.05 -8.72
CA SER A 43 -10.90 14.08 -9.77
C SER A 43 -9.68 15.00 -9.83
N ALA A 44 -8.49 14.44 -9.58
CA ALA A 44 -7.23 15.17 -9.50
C ALA A 44 -6.50 15.17 -10.86
N ASP A 45 -7.18 15.67 -11.89
CA ASP A 45 -6.79 15.51 -13.31
C ASP A 45 -5.66 16.45 -13.78
N ASP A 46 -5.17 17.34 -12.91
CA ASP A 46 -4.12 18.33 -13.22
C ASP A 46 -2.69 17.77 -13.13
N GLY A 47 -2.53 16.45 -13.07
CA GLY A 47 -1.23 15.77 -13.07
C GLY A 47 -1.28 14.43 -12.33
N THR A 48 -0.11 13.83 -12.12
CA THR A 48 -0.02 12.61 -11.29
C THR A 48 -0.40 12.94 -9.86
N CYS A 49 -1.31 12.16 -9.28
CA CYS A 49 -1.77 12.36 -7.91
C CYS A 49 -1.48 11.16 -6.99
N VAL A 50 -1.09 10.01 -7.54
CA VAL A 50 -0.69 8.83 -6.76
C VAL A 50 0.58 8.23 -7.35
N TYR A 51 1.56 7.95 -6.49
CA TYR A 51 2.71 7.12 -6.81
C TYR A 51 2.75 5.88 -5.92
N LEU A 52 3.28 4.80 -6.48
CA LEU A 52 3.60 3.61 -5.70
C LEU A 52 5.02 3.74 -5.13
N VAL A 53 5.13 3.70 -3.80
CA VAL A 53 6.36 3.98 -3.04
C VAL A 53 6.65 2.88 -2.00
N PRO A 54 7.91 2.75 -1.52
CA PRO A 54 8.24 1.84 -0.43
C PRO A 54 7.44 2.15 0.84
N PRO A 55 7.01 1.13 1.61
CA PRO A 55 6.21 1.32 2.83
C PRO A 55 7.02 2.01 3.95
N THR A 56 8.34 1.84 3.94
CA THR A 56 9.26 2.36 4.95
C THR A 56 10.49 2.98 4.31
N GLY A 57 11.31 3.67 5.11
CA GLY A 57 12.52 4.34 4.63
C GLY A 57 12.25 5.75 4.08
N PRO A 58 13.26 6.36 3.43
CA PRO A 58 13.17 7.71 2.89
C PRO A 58 11.95 7.87 1.99
N PHE A 59 11.19 8.95 2.23
CA PHE A 59 10.00 9.23 1.46
C PHE A 59 10.36 10.00 0.18
N SER A 60 9.81 9.55 -0.95
CA SER A 60 9.97 10.23 -2.23
C SER A 60 8.76 9.93 -3.12
N PRO A 61 7.95 10.93 -3.48
CA PRO A 61 6.74 10.76 -4.28
C PRO A 61 7.10 10.62 -5.76
N GLN A 62 7.58 9.45 -6.13
CA GLN A 62 7.91 9.07 -7.50
C GLN A 62 7.61 7.58 -7.70
N ASN A 63 7.60 7.10 -8.93
CA ASN A 63 7.43 5.67 -9.19
C ASN A 63 8.70 4.89 -8.79
N HIS A 64 8.57 3.94 -7.85
CA HIS A 64 9.65 3.02 -7.47
C HIS A 64 9.58 1.67 -8.19
N GLY A 65 8.55 1.46 -9.00
CA GLY A 65 8.33 0.19 -9.71
C GLY A 65 8.31 -0.98 -8.73
N SER A 66 9.09 -2.03 -9.00
CA SER A 66 9.19 -3.16 -8.08
C SER A 66 9.79 -2.77 -6.72
N ALA A 67 10.59 -1.70 -6.60
CA ALA A 67 11.16 -1.32 -5.31
C ALA A 67 10.12 -0.78 -4.30
N ALA A 68 8.87 -0.57 -4.71
CA ALA A 68 7.81 -0.13 -3.81
C ALA A 68 7.29 -1.20 -2.84
N TYR A 69 7.61 -2.47 -3.05
CA TYR A 69 7.12 -3.58 -2.22
C TYR A 69 8.16 -3.98 -1.16
N SER A 70 7.70 -4.37 0.03
CA SER A 70 8.55 -4.74 1.17
C SER A 70 9.48 -5.93 0.91
N VAL A 71 9.15 -6.78 -0.06
CA VAL A 71 9.92 -7.97 -0.43
C VAL A 71 11.06 -7.68 -1.41
N SER A 72 11.16 -6.45 -1.89
CA SER A 72 12.14 -6.08 -2.90
C SER A 72 13.56 -6.05 -2.36
N GLY A 73 14.49 -6.56 -3.17
CA GLY A 73 15.90 -6.68 -2.80
C GLY A 73 16.23 -7.90 -1.91
N GLY A 74 15.24 -8.64 -1.41
CA GLY A 74 15.45 -9.77 -0.51
C GLY A 74 15.99 -11.05 -1.17
N GLY A 75 15.95 -11.15 -2.50
CA GLY A 75 16.40 -12.36 -3.23
C GLY A 75 15.46 -13.58 -3.07
N PHE A 76 14.40 -13.48 -2.28
CA PHE A 76 13.36 -14.50 -2.13
C PHE A 76 11.98 -13.84 -1.94
N LEU A 77 10.92 -14.55 -2.28
CA LEU A 77 9.53 -14.15 -2.02
C LEU A 77 9.01 -14.95 -0.82
N PRO A 78 8.62 -14.30 0.30
CA PRO A 78 8.01 -14.99 1.43
C PRO A 78 6.54 -15.31 1.16
N LEU A 79 6.07 -16.43 1.69
CA LEU A 79 4.64 -16.68 1.88
C LEU A 79 4.20 -15.97 3.17
N ALA A 80 4.14 -14.65 3.12
CA ALA A 80 3.79 -13.77 4.23
C ALA A 80 3.14 -12.48 3.69
N PRO A 81 2.52 -11.66 4.56
CA PRO A 81 2.01 -10.35 4.15
C PRO A 81 3.10 -9.48 3.50
N ILE A 82 2.74 -8.83 2.40
CA ILE A 82 3.58 -7.92 1.62
C ILE A 82 3.03 -6.52 1.79
N SER A 83 3.92 -5.56 2.00
CA SER A 83 3.56 -4.16 2.25
C SER A 83 4.01 -3.26 1.12
N PHE A 84 3.25 -2.20 0.84
CA PHE A 84 3.60 -1.15 -0.10
C PHE A 84 3.01 0.18 0.39
N GLY A 85 3.49 1.30 -0.15
CA GLY A 85 2.95 2.63 0.12
C GLY A 85 2.30 3.24 -1.13
N LEU A 86 1.26 4.03 -0.92
CA LEU A 86 0.77 5.01 -1.89
C LEU A 86 1.20 6.40 -1.42
N ALA A 87 1.98 7.11 -2.23
CA ALA A 87 2.17 8.54 -2.05
C ALA A 87 1.01 9.26 -2.74
N VAL A 88 0.08 9.81 -1.95
CA VAL A 88 -1.11 10.51 -2.44
C VAL A 88 -0.87 12.01 -2.35
N ARG A 89 -1.11 12.73 -3.46
CA ARG A 89 -1.03 14.18 -3.53
C ARG A 89 -2.26 14.79 -2.86
N VAL A 90 -2.04 15.62 -1.86
CA VAL A 90 -3.10 16.19 -1.01
C VAL A 90 -3.25 17.71 -1.18
N SER A 91 -2.43 18.32 -2.04
CA SER A 91 -2.52 19.76 -2.34
C SER A 91 -2.13 20.09 -3.78
N LYS A 92 -2.56 21.27 -4.24
CA LYS A 92 -2.17 21.86 -5.53
C LYS A 92 -0.68 22.21 -5.61
N LYS A 93 0.00 22.32 -4.46
CA LYS A 93 1.44 22.60 -4.38
C LYS A 93 2.28 21.33 -4.35
N ALA A 94 1.66 20.18 -4.63
CA ALA A 94 2.30 18.87 -4.57
C ALA A 94 2.83 18.53 -3.18
N ASP A 95 2.00 18.73 -2.14
CA ASP A 95 2.22 18.09 -0.84
C ASP A 95 1.76 16.63 -0.94
N TRP A 96 2.52 15.70 -0.36
CA TRP A 96 2.29 14.25 -0.48
C TRP A 96 2.21 13.58 0.88
N LEU A 97 1.31 12.60 0.98
CA LEU A 97 1.14 11.74 2.16
C LEU A 97 1.44 10.29 1.77
N ARG A 98 2.21 9.56 2.60
CA ARG A 98 2.36 8.11 2.44
C ARG A 98 1.27 7.38 3.20
N VAL A 99 0.45 6.62 2.48
CA VAL A 99 -0.49 5.64 3.05
C VAL A 99 0.11 4.25 2.88
N VAL A 100 0.29 3.51 3.97
CA VAL A 100 0.91 2.18 3.93
C VAL A 100 -0.16 1.10 3.98
N PHE A 101 -0.02 0.10 3.12
CA PHE A 101 -0.88 -1.07 3.04
C PHE A 101 -0.08 -2.31 3.43
N HIS A 102 -0.74 -3.24 4.12
CA HIS A 102 -0.26 -4.59 4.39
C HIS A 102 -1.28 -5.57 3.81
N CYS A 103 -0.84 -6.40 2.87
CA CYS A 103 -1.74 -7.29 2.16
C CYS A 103 -1.22 -8.73 2.14
N GLY A 104 -2.11 -9.70 2.18
CA GLY A 104 -1.76 -11.12 2.09
C GLY A 104 -2.94 -11.98 1.69
N VAL A 105 -2.68 -13.05 0.94
CA VAL A 105 -3.71 -14.03 0.60
C VAL A 105 -3.94 -14.96 1.78
N GLU A 106 -5.16 -14.98 2.30
CA GLU A 106 -5.59 -15.87 3.38
C GLU A 106 -7.00 -16.39 3.09
N GLY A 107 -7.23 -17.69 3.27
CA GLY A 107 -8.59 -18.26 3.17
C GLY A 107 -9.28 -18.15 1.80
N GLY A 108 -8.54 -17.84 0.72
CA GLY A 108 -9.14 -17.61 -0.61
C GLY A 108 -9.54 -16.14 -0.86
N GLU A 109 -9.12 -15.24 0.03
CA GLU A 109 -9.35 -13.80 -0.06
C GLU A 109 -8.01 -13.06 0.01
N LEU A 110 -7.95 -11.88 -0.59
CA LEU A 110 -6.85 -10.96 -0.36
C LEU A 110 -7.23 -10.06 0.81
N GLN A 111 -6.57 -10.29 1.94
CA GLN A 111 -6.67 -9.46 3.14
C GLN A 111 -5.88 -8.16 2.91
N ILE A 112 -6.47 -7.02 3.25
CA ILE A 112 -5.91 -5.69 3.03
C ILE A 112 -6.06 -4.89 4.32
N TYR A 113 -4.94 -4.43 4.88
CA TYR A 113 -4.92 -3.56 6.04
C TYR A 113 -4.26 -2.23 5.68
N ILE A 114 -4.94 -1.12 5.99
CA ILE A 114 -4.37 0.23 5.89
C ILE A 114 -3.75 0.59 7.25
N GLU A 115 -2.47 0.95 7.28
CA GLU A 115 -1.78 1.29 8.53
C GLU A 115 -2.50 2.45 9.27
N GLY A 116 -3.01 2.16 10.47
CA GLY A 116 -3.77 3.13 11.27
C GLY A 116 -5.21 3.36 10.79
N GLY A 117 -5.71 2.52 9.87
CA GLY A 117 -7.05 2.57 9.30
C GLY A 117 -7.79 1.24 9.39
N ASP A 118 -8.64 1.00 8.39
CA ASP A 118 -9.55 -0.15 8.32
C ASP A 118 -8.88 -1.40 7.70
N ASN A 119 -9.53 -2.54 7.92
CA ASN A 119 -9.26 -3.81 7.25
C ASN A 119 -10.33 -4.10 6.19
N PHE A 120 -9.93 -4.72 5.08
CA PHE A 120 -10.80 -5.11 3.98
C PHE A 120 -10.44 -6.51 3.49
N ASP A 121 -11.47 -7.22 3.07
CA ASP A 121 -11.35 -8.56 2.49
C ASP A 121 -11.82 -8.49 1.04
N LEU A 122 -10.97 -8.92 0.12
CA LEU A 122 -11.27 -8.91 -1.30
C LEU A 122 -11.33 -10.36 -1.80
N PRO A 123 -12.52 -10.89 -2.15
CA PRO A 123 -12.64 -12.25 -2.68
C PRO A 123 -11.80 -12.45 -3.95
N LEU A 124 -11.17 -13.62 -4.09
CA LEU A 124 -10.41 -13.97 -5.28
C LEU A 124 -11.25 -14.78 -6.29
N PRO A 125 -11.13 -14.52 -7.61
CA PRO A 125 -10.38 -13.43 -8.22
C PRO A 125 -11.12 -12.08 -8.08
N PHE A 126 -10.37 -10.98 -8.09
CA PHE A 126 -10.92 -9.61 -8.08
C PHE A 126 -10.63 -8.87 -9.39
N ASP A 127 -11.44 -7.85 -9.67
CA ASP A 127 -11.33 -6.96 -10.82
C ASP A 127 -11.28 -5.48 -10.41
N ASP A 128 -11.35 -4.55 -11.37
CA ASP A 128 -11.30 -3.11 -11.09
C ASP A 128 -12.50 -2.65 -10.26
N SER A 129 -13.69 -3.21 -10.49
CA SER A 129 -14.89 -2.83 -9.72
C SER A 129 -14.78 -3.26 -8.26
N ALA A 130 -14.16 -4.40 -8.00
CA ALA A 130 -13.85 -4.84 -6.64
C ALA A 130 -12.85 -3.89 -5.96
N VAL A 131 -11.83 -3.42 -6.68
CA VAL A 131 -10.83 -2.46 -6.15
C VAL A 131 -11.41 -1.07 -5.95
N GLU A 132 -12.33 -0.62 -6.81
CA GLU A 132 -13.02 0.68 -6.70
C GLU A 132 -13.78 0.84 -5.36
N GLN A 133 -14.24 -0.27 -4.77
CA GLN A 133 -14.89 -0.25 -3.45
C GLN A 133 -13.96 0.23 -2.32
N LEU A 134 -12.64 0.20 -2.53
CA LEU A 134 -11.64 0.68 -1.57
C LEU A 134 -11.39 2.19 -1.68
N PHE A 135 -11.82 2.86 -2.74
CA PHE A 135 -11.48 4.27 -2.97
C PHE A 135 -12.12 5.20 -1.95
N GLU A 136 -13.41 5.05 -1.69
CA GLU A 136 -14.12 5.86 -0.69
C GLU A 136 -13.56 5.65 0.74
N PRO A 137 -13.34 4.40 1.22
CA PRO A 137 -12.64 4.18 2.48
C PRO A 137 -11.22 4.78 2.53
N LEU A 138 -10.44 4.65 1.46
CA LEU A 138 -9.09 5.24 1.39
C LEU A 138 -9.13 6.78 1.47
N TYR A 139 -10.06 7.41 0.75
CA TYR A 139 -10.28 8.84 0.84
C TYR A 139 -10.65 9.27 2.26
N ARG A 140 -11.62 8.59 2.89
CA ARG A 140 -12.02 8.87 4.27
C ARG A 140 -10.86 8.74 5.25
N HIS A 141 -10.05 7.68 5.13
CA HIS A 141 -8.86 7.50 5.95
C HIS A 141 -7.90 8.69 5.86
N ILE A 142 -7.59 9.16 4.65
CA ILE A 142 -6.71 10.32 4.43
C ILE A 142 -7.35 11.60 4.97
N HIS A 143 -8.63 11.83 4.66
CA HIS A 143 -9.36 13.01 5.10
C HIS A 143 -9.42 13.11 6.62
N ASP A 144 -9.81 12.02 7.28
CA ASP A 144 -10.00 11.98 8.73
C ASP A 144 -8.68 12.15 9.47
N TRP A 145 -7.57 11.66 8.89
CA TRP A 145 -6.24 11.95 9.43
C TRP A 145 -5.94 13.45 9.50
N PHE A 146 -6.21 14.21 8.44
CA PHE A 146 -6.03 15.66 8.45
C PHE A 146 -7.01 16.35 9.41
N ALA A 147 -8.29 15.96 9.37
CA ALA A 147 -9.33 16.52 10.23
C ALA A 147 -8.99 16.34 11.73
N ASP A 148 -8.51 15.16 12.11
CA ASP A 148 -8.10 14.85 13.46
C ASP A 148 -6.87 15.65 13.89
N ARG A 149 -5.89 15.86 13.00
CA ARG A 149 -4.71 16.69 13.30
C ARG A 149 -5.06 18.16 13.50
N VAL A 150 -5.97 18.70 12.69
CA VAL A 150 -6.48 20.07 12.87
C VAL A 150 -7.20 20.19 14.21
N LYS A 151 -8.08 19.24 14.54
CA LYS A 151 -8.82 19.22 15.82
C LYS A 151 -7.88 19.12 17.02
N GLN A 152 -6.90 18.21 16.97
CA GLN A 152 -5.88 18.03 17.99
C GLN A 152 -5.09 19.32 18.27
N TYR A 153 -4.67 20.01 17.21
CA TYR A 153 -3.98 21.29 17.32
C TYR A 153 -4.87 22.37 17.97
N GLN A 154 -6.11 22.51 17.49
CA GLN A 154 -7.08 23.48 18.04
C GLN A 154 -7.42 23.22 19.52
N GLN A 155 -7.35 21.97 19.95
CA GLN A 155 -7.62 21.55 21.34
C GLN A 155 -6.37 21.55 22.23
N GLY A 156 -5.20 21.94 21.70
CA GLY A 156 -3.95 22.02 22.46
C GLY A 156 -3.35 20.66 22.82
N SER A 157 -3.68 19.59 22.10
CA SER A 157 -3.22 18.22 22.38
C SER A 157 -2.65 17.57 21.13
N TYR A 158 -1.34 17.48 21.03
CA TYR A 158 -0.69 16.66 20.00
C TYR A 158 -0.79 15.18 20.38
N GLY A 159 -1.68 14.43 19.73
CA GLY A 159 -1.82 12.98 19.95
C GLY A 159 -0.63 12.17 19.39
N SER A 160 -0.48 10.93 19.86
CA SER A 160 0.70 10.07 19.67
C SER A 160 0.76 9.24 18.37
N ARG A 161 -0.13 9.46 17.39
CA ARG A 161 -0.17 8.67 16.14
C ARG A 161 0.55 9.37 14.98
N GLU A 162 1.83 9.06 14.77
CA GLU A 162 2.61 9.61 13.65
C GLU A 162 2.22 8.92 12.33
N ILE A 163 1.66 9.69 11.38
CA ILE A 163 1.83 9.39 9.94
C ILE A 163 2.84 10.43 9.46
N GLY A 164 3.91 9.96 8.79
CA GLY A 164 4.99 10.83 8.31
C GLY A 164 4.46 11.86 7.32
N PHE A 165 4.67 13.14 7.61
CA PHE A 165 4.35 14.27 6.75
C PHE A 165 5.64 15.06 6.51
N GLU A 166 5.99 15.32 5.25
CA GLU A 166 7.15 16.13 4.89
C GLU A 166 6.66 17.44 4.26
N ILE A 167 7.01 18.56 4.89
CA ILE A 167 6.72 19.91 4.40
C ILE A 167 7.93 20.38 3.59
N ILE A 168 7.78 20.54 2.27
CA ILE A 168 8.90 20.93 1.40
C ILE A 168 9.23 22.44 1.49
N ASN A 169 8.44 23.26 2.22
CA ASN A 169 8.70 24.69 2.36
C ASN A 169 8.74 25.17 3.81
N ALA A 170 9.93 25.07 4.41
CA ALA A 170 10.32 25.88 5.56
C ALA A 170 11.75 26.43 5.39
N ALA A 171 12.11 26.85 4.16
CA ALA A 171 13.27 27.70 3.88
C ALA A 171 13.22 28.14 2.41
N SER A 172 12.49 29.21 2.13
CA SER A 172 12.76 30.07 0.97
C SER A 172 12.39 31.49 1.35
N ASP A 173 13.21 32.05 2.25
CA ASP A 173 13.46 33.47 2.37
C ASP A 173 14.99 33.63 2.51
N ASP A 174 15.65 33.78 1.36
CA ASP A 174 16.72 34.77 1.12
C ASP A 174 17.00 34.87 -0.40
#